data_AF-A0A9W7SUQ0-F1
#
_entry.id   AF-A0A9W7SUQ0-F1
#
_cell.length_a   1.000
_cell.length_b   1.000
_cell.length_c   1.000
_cell.angle_alpha   90.00
_cell.angle_beta   90.00
_cell.angle_gamma   90.00
#
_symmetry.space_group_name_H-M   'P 1'
#
loop_
_entity.id
_entity.type
_entity.pdbx_description
1 polymer ?
#
loop_
_entity_poly.entity_id
_entity_poly.type
_entity_poly.pdbx_seq_one_letter_code
_entity_poly.pdbx_strand_id
1 'polypeptide(L)'
;MIGSAPSGAFSLTLLLRLLAFSTIAQLLGWAQCASLEDWRSRSIYQIVTDRFNPGLNSASGTFIEGGPKPGCTQGNGTYCGGTWRGILEKLDYIQGMNFDAIWISPIVENLPQRTDDGEAYAGYWPQNLYGINTNFGEAEDLHALIDELHARGMYFMMDVVPNHMAWNGPRSEIDYSIFNPFNDEKYYHPYCPMDYSGQNLTALEVCWLGSKYTPLADLKTEDPTVQQMFGEWISEMVGNWSVDGLRIDAGANVEPDFFTGFVKSAGVFATAEVYLDDDSVASAWEATIGSILNYPLRWKLLDAFGTANDIGSLVDMMASEKKTMKDTTALATFSENHDVARFANSTQDLGRAANVNAFVLMHDGIPVIYYGQEQHFTGGTNPYTEREPIWSTKNGFDVFAPLYQQISTLNTLRRHVIATNDKYTTTQNDVIYHDDNVMVMRKGSDGSAVITVLSNYGSDEASSHDVKLDNTGYSSTSLTDVLACTKYDVDDSGSVTVTITNGWPLVMFETKQLKQSALCGNSGDKFGTKVPTTTTAALYTTTMAGTATEIAVTAIMPMVSTTATATDAASAANDYTSSAIRFGAPASVSPWGAVAGASNRLLFGLRMYRMSMKPKSKYQAQEQELESR
;
A
#
# COMPACT_ATOMS: atom_id res chain seq x y z
N MET A 1 39.74 -16.17 -70.41
CA MET A 1 38.92 -17.40 -70.52
C MET A 1 37.72 -17.22 -69.62
N ILE A 2 36.54 -17.31 -70.21
CA ILE A 2 35.23 -17.16 -69.58
C ILE A 2 35.03 -18.35 -68.63
N GLY A 3 34.67 -18.08 -67.38
CA GLY A 3 34.31 -19.07 -66.38
C GLY A 3 33.08 -18.60 -65.61
N SER A 4 31.91 -18.99 -66.11
CA SER A 4 30.58 -18.80 -65.54
C SER A 4 30.42 -19.59 -64.23
N ALA A 5 29.99 -18.92 -63.15
CA ALA A 5 29.44 -19.57 -61.95
C ALA A 5 27.90 -19.51 -61.99
N PRO A 6 27.20 -20.61 -61.61
CA PRO A 6 25.76 -20.70 -61.74
C PRO A 6 25.03 -20.06 -60.56
N SER A 7 23.95 -19.36 -60.89
CA SER A 7 22.84 -19.01 -60.01
C SER A 7 22.28 -20.25 -59.31
N GLY A 8 22.42 -20.32 -57.99
CA GLY A 8 21.86 -21.38 -57.14
C GLY A 8 20.97 -20.76 -56.06
N ALA A 9 19.70 -21.13 -56.10
CA ALA A 9 18.62 -20.67 -55.25
C ALA A 9 19.00 -20.59 -53.76
N PHE A 10 18.91 -19.39 -53.18
CA PHE A 10 18.70 -19.26 -51.74
C PHE A 10 17.36 -19.91 -51.43
N SER A 11 17.42 -21.07 -50.78
CA SER A 11 16.24 -21.84 -50.42
C SER A 11 15.32 -20.98 -49.57
N LEU A 12 14.08 -20.78 -50.04
CA LEU A 12 12.99 -20.07 -49.35
C LEU A 12 12.82 -20.61 -47.90
N THR A 13 13.22 -21.86 -47.66
CA THR A 13 13.24 -22.53 -46.35
C THR A 13 14.22 -21.90 -45.33
N LEU A 14 15.34 -21.30 -45.77
CA LEU A 14 16.29 -20.64 -44.87
C LEU A 14 15.77 -19.24 -44.46
N LEU A 15 15.11 -18.54 -45.37
CA LEU A 15 14.47 -17.25 -45.09
C LEU A 15 13.27 -17.41 -44.14
N LEU A 16 12.44 -18.44 -44.33
CA LEU A 16 11.32 -18.77 -43.44
C LEU A 16 11.79 -19.22 -42.04
N ARG A 17 12.95 -19.89 -41.92
CA ARG A 17 13.51 -20.25 -40.61
C ARG A 17 14.10 -19.05 -39.87
N LEU A 18 14.73 -18.10 -40.58
CA LEU A 18 15.21 -16.84 -39.98
C LEU A 18 14.07 -15.90 -39.59
N LEU A 19 12.98 -15.85 -40.37
CA LEU A 19 11.76 -15.12 -40.00
C LEU A 19 11.04 -15.78 -38.82
N ALA A 20 10.97 -17.12 -38.76
CA ALA A 20 10.41 -17.83 -37.61
C ALA A 20 11.22 -17.62 -36.32
N PHE A 21 12.56 -17.58 -36.39
CA PHE A 21 13.40 -17.24 -35.24
C PHE A 21 13.26 -15.77 -34.81
N SER A 22 13.05 -14.83 -35.75
CA SER A 22 12.80 -13.43 -35.44
C SER A 22 11.41 -13.19 -34.83
N THR A 23 10.40 -13.98 -35.18
CA THR A 23 9.06 -13.88 -34.58
C THR A 23 8.95 -14.61 -33.24
N ILE A 24 9.71 -15.69 -33.03
CA ILE A 24 9.77 -16.38 -31.73
C ILE A 24 10.53 -15.54 -30.69
N ALA A 25 11.56 -14.79 -31.11
CA ALA A 25 12.26 -13.84 -30.22
C ALA A 25 11.41 -12.62 -29.82
N GLN A 26 10.32 -12.32 -30.53
CA GLN A 26 9.36 -11.26 -30.18
C GLN A 26 8.16 -11.77 -29.35
N LEU A 27 8.00 -13.10 -29.23
CA LEU A 27 6.98 -13.75 -28.39
C LEU A 27 7.53 -14.23 -27.04
N LEU A 28 8.84 -14.21 -26.86
CA LEU A 28 9.44 -14.20 -25.53
C LEU A 28 9.33 -12.76 -25.04
N GLY A 29 8.22 -12.43 -24.38
CA GLY A 29 8.18 -11.26 -23.52
C GLY A 29 9.32 -11.42 -22.53
N TRP A 30 10.37 -10.61 -22.68
CA TRP A 30 11.33 -10.44 -21.61
C TRP A 30 10.49 -9.87 -20.49
N ALA A 31 10.18 -10.66 -19.46
CA ALA A 31 9.68 -10.12 -18.21
C ALA A 31 10.71 -9.07 -17.80
N GLN A 32 10.39 -7.80 -18.02
CA GLN A 32 11.24 -6.72 -17.58
C GLN A 32 11.06 -6.70 -16.06
N CYS A 33 11.93 -7.39 -15.34
CA CYS A 33 11.95 -7.30 -13.89
C CYS A 33 12.11 -5.83 -13.52
N ALA A 34 11.13 -5.27 -12.80
CA ALA A 34 11.14 -3.86 -12.48
C ALA A 34 12.31 -3.55 -11.52
N SER A 35 13.17 -2.64 -11.96
CA SER A 35 14.34 -2.21 -11.21
C SER A 35 13.98 -1.18 -10.15
N LEU A 36 14.92 -0.86 -9.25
CA LEU A 36 14.75 0.27 -8.32
C LEU A 36 14.37 1.57 -9.06
N GLU A 37 14.95 1.84 -10.23
CA GLU A 37 14.63 3.06 -11.00
C GLU A 37 13.17 3.09 -11.44
N ASP A 38 12.63 1.95 -11.87
CA ASP A 38 11.22 1.82 -12.24
C ASP A 38 10.32 2.04 -11.00
N TRP A 39 10.75 1.55 -9.84
CA TRP A 39 10.04 1.66 -8.56
C TRP A 39 10.08 3.05 -7.93
N ARG A 40 11.15 3.83 -8.09
CA ARG A 40 11.22 5.22 -7.57
C ARG A 40 10.06 6.10 -8.05
N SER A 41 9.54 5.82 -9.25
CA SER A 41 8.43 6.56 -9.83
C SER A 41 7.06 6.16 -9.27
N ARG A 42 6.95 5.04 -8.55
CA ARG A 42 5.69 4.46 -8.11
C ARG A 42 5.13 5.09 -6.85
N SER A 43 3.84 4.82 -6.62
CA SER A 43 3.11 5.08 -5.38
C SER A 43 2.35 3.81 -5.02
N ILE A 44 2.60 3.29 -3.82
CA ILE A 44 2.15 1.97 -3.38
C ILE A 44 0.89 2.11 -2.50
N TYR A 45 -0.12 1.32 -2.81
CA TYR A 45 -1.27 1.10 -1.93
C TYR A 45 -1.15 -0.26 -1.25
N GLN A 46 -0.95 -0.27 0.07
CA GLN A 46 -0.79 -1.48 0.88
C GLN A 46 -2.14 -2.04 1.32
N ILE A 47 -2.33 -3.36 1.17
CA ILE A 47 -3.60 -4.06 1.35
C ILE A 47 -3.40 -5.30 2.23
N VAL A 48 -4.23 -5.45 3.27
CA VAL A 48 -4.43 -6.77 3.90
C VAL A 48 -5.52 -7.51 3.12
N THR A 49 -5.16 -8.57 2.39
CA THR A 49 -6.04 -9.23 1.42
C THR A 49 -7.38 -9.62 2.03
N ASP A 50 -7.36 -10.28 3.20
CA ASP A 50 -8.57 -10.71 3.93
C ASP A 50 -9.49 -9.56 4.36
N ARG A 51 -8.98 -8.32 4.43
CA ARG A 51 -9.67 -7.17 5.02
C ARG A 51 -10.05 -6.09 4.00
N PHE A 52 -9.72 -6.28 2.74
CA PHE A 52 -9.98 -5.27 1.71
C PHE A 52 -11.33 -5.40 1.03
N ASN A 53 -11.60 -6.52 0.34
CA ASN A 53 -12.90 -6.73 -0.30
C ASN A 53 -13.13 -8.24 -0.49
N PRO A 54 -14.31 -8.76 -0.14
CA PRO A 54 -14.60 -10.18 -0.35
C PRO A 54 -14.86 -10.56 -1.81
N GLY A 55 -15.25 -9.59 -2.65
CA GLY A 55 -15.59 -9.85 -4.05
C GLY A 55 -17.02 -10.40 -4.23
N LEU A 56 -17.59 -10.16 -5.41
CA LEU A 56 -18.93 -10.62 -5.78
C LEU A 56 -18.86 -11.61 -6.95
N ASN A 57 -19.69 -12.65 -6.89
CA ASN A 57 -19.98 -13.46 -8.05
C ASN A 57 -20.74 -12.60 -9.07
N SER A 58 -20.14 -12.40 -10.24
CA SER A 58 -20.66 -11.54 -11.30
C SER A 58 -21.97 -12.02 -11.91
N ALA A 59 -22.30 -13.32 -11.83
CA ALA A 59 -23.52 -13.89 -12.37
C ALA A 59 -24.70 -13.79 -11.39
N SER A 60 -24.47 -13.98 -10.09
CA SER A 60 -25.51 -13.95 -9.06
C SER A 60 -25.65 -12.61 -8.34
N GLY A 61 -24.62 -11.74 -8.41
CA GLY A 61 -24.53 -10.53 -7.60
C GLY A 61 -24.40 -10.80 -6.09
N THR A 62 -24.16 -12.05 -5.70
CA THR A 62 -23.89 -12.44 -4.31
C THR A 62 -22.39 -12.48 -4.07
N PHE A 63 -21.93 -12.54 -2.82
CA PHE A 63 -20.51 -12.78 -2.54
C PHE A 63 -20.03 -14.08 -3.19
N ILE A 64 -18.74 -14.11 -3.58
CA ILE A 64 -18.09 -15.35 -4.02
C ILE A 64 -18.03 -16.36 -2.87
N GLU A 65 -17.80 -17.64 -3.20
CA GLU A 65 -17.58 -18.67 -2.18
C GLU A 65 -16.39 -18.26 -1.29
N GLY A 66 -16.57 -18.33 0.04
CA GLY A 66 -15.63 -17.74 1.00
C GLY A 66 -15.87 -16.27 1.37
N GLY A 67 -16.93 -15.64 0.84
CA GLY A 67 -17.37 -14.27 1.13
C GLY A 67 -17.57 -13.93 2.62
N PRO A 68 -18.06 -12.71 2.96
CA PRO A 68 -17.90 -12.14 4.28
C PRO A 68 -18.35 -13.11 5.38
N LYS A 69 -17.41 -13.51 6.23
CA LYS A 69 -17.69 -14.50 7.28
C LYS A 69 -18.56 -13.86 8.37
N PRO A 70 -19.66 -14.51 8.80
CA PRO A 70 -20.50 -13.98 9.88
C PRO A 70 -19.68 -13.72 11.14
N GLY A 71 -19.80 -12.53 11.72
CA GLY A 71 -19.02 -12.17 12.91
C GLY A 71 -17.60 -11.69 12.64
N CYS A 72 -17.28 -11.31 11.40
CA CYS A 72 -16.09 -10.51 11.09
C CYS A 72 -16.11 -9.23 11.94
N THR A 73 -15.35 -9.26 13.03
CA THR A 73 -15.07 -8.11 13.87
C THR A 73 -13.56 -7.99 13.98
N GLN A 74 -13.10 -6.76 13.89
CA GLN A 74 -11.71 -6.33 13.97
C GLN A 74 -10.91 -7.04 15.09
N GLY A 75 -11.52 -7.30 16.26
CA GLY A 75 -10.85 -7.92 17.41
C GLY A 75 -10.89 -9.45 17.51
N ASN A 76 -11.56 -10.17 16.60
CA ASN A 76 -11.71 -11.63 16.72
C ASN A 76 -10.52 -12.44 16.18
N GLY A 77 -9.63 -11.79 15.43
CA GLY A 77 -8.46 -12.43 14.84
C GLY A 77 -8.78 -13.54 13.84
N THR A 78 -9.96 -13.55 13.24
CA THR A 78 -10.38 -14.58 12.25
C THR A 78 -10.31 -14.03 10.83
N TYR A 79 -10.31 -14.94 9.85
CA TYR A 79 -10.59 -14.59 8.46
C TYR A 79 -11.96 -13.90 8.35
N CYS A 80 -12.01 -12.84 7.57
CA CYS A 80 -13.18 -12.04 7.27
C CYS A 80 -13.70 -12.28 5.85
N GLY A 81 -12.90 -12.89 4.97
CA GLY A 81 -13.32 -13.36 3.64
C GLY A 81 -12.91 -12.45 2.49
N GLY A 82 -11.94 -11.56 2.67
CA GLY A 82 -11.34 -10.78 1.58
C GLY A 82 -10.52 -11.65 0.61
N THR A 83 -10.54 -11.32 -0.67
CA THR A 83 -9.99 -12.17 -1.75
C THR A 83 -9.24 -11.37 -2.82
N TRP A 84 -8.40 -12.05 -3.62
CA TRP A 84 -7.73 -11.45 -4.78
C TRP A 84 -8.73 -10.97 -5.84
N ARG A 85 -9.82 -11.73 -6.06
CA ARG A 85 -10.95 -11.30 -6.89
C ARG A 85 -11.56 -10.00 -6.37
N GLY A 86 -11.72 -9.88 -5.05
CA GLY A 86 -12.21 -8.67 -4.43
C GLY A 86 -11.29 -7.47 -4.63
N ILE A 87 -9.97 -7.65 -4.58
CA ILE A 87 -9.01 -6.58 -4.92
C ILE A 87 -9.17 -6.17 -6.38
N LEU A 88 -9.25 -7.14 -7.30
CA LEU A 88 -9.45 -6.91 -8.73
C LEU A 88 -10.69 -6.04 -9.03
N GLU A 89 -11.81 -6.32 -8.36
CA GLU A 89 -13.05 -5.52 -8.48
C GLU A 89 -12.93 -4.08 -7.97
N LYS A 90 -11.89 -3.78 -7.17
CA LYS A 90 -11.66 -2.49 -6.54
C LYS A 90 -10.44 -1.76 -7.08
N LEU A 91 -9.85 -2.22 -8.18
CA LEU A 91 -8.75 -1.51 -8.83
C LEU A 91 -9.14 -0.09 -9.28
N ASP A 92 -10.40 0.14 -9.67
CA ASP A 92 -10.88 1.50 -9.99
C ASP A 92 -10.85 2.44 -8.77
N TYR A 93 -11.13 1.92 -7.57
CA TYR A 93 -11.06 2.69 -6.34
C TYR A 93 -9.62 3.09 -6.01
N ILE A 94 -8.69 2.14 -6.14
CA ILE A 94 -7.25 2.36 -5.91
C ILE A 94 -6.69 3.32 -6.95
N GLN A 95 -6.94 3.04 -8.23
CA GLN A 95 -6.46 3.85 -9.34
C GLN A 95 -7.11 5.23 -9.33
N GLY A 96 -8.31 5.40 -8.76
CA GLY A 96 -8.95 6.71 -8.54
C GLY A 96 -8.15 7.66 -7.64
N MET A 97 -7.33 7.13 -6.74
CA MET A 97 -6.30 7.86 -5.97
C MET A 97 -4.95 7.96 -6.70
N ASN A 98 -4.91 7.48 -7.94
CA ASN A 98 -3.78 7.51 -8.84
C ASN A 98 -2.54 6.76 -8.32
N PHE A 99 -2.76 5.70 -7.53
CA PHE A 99 -1.74 4.69 -7.24
C PHE A 99 -1.47 3.85 -8.48
N ASP A 100 -0.21 3.47 -8.64
CA ASP A 100 0.29 2.66 -9.76
C ASP A 100 1.11 1.45 -9.29
N ALA A 101 0.98 1.08 -8.01
CA ALA A 101 1.44 -0.19 -7.47
C ALA A 101 0.54 -0.61 -6.30
N ILE A 102 0.39 -1.92 -6.11
CA ILE A 102 -0.19 -2.47 -4.88
C ILE A 102 0.80 -3.41 -4.20
N TRP A 103 0.77 -3.41 -2.87
CA TRP A 103 1.42 -4.40 -2.03
C TRP A 103 0.32 -5.14 -1.26
N ILE A 104 0.25 -6.46 -1.40
CA ILE A 104 -0.75 -7.30 -0.73
C ILE A 104 -0.09 -8.25 0.27
N SER A 105 -0.87 -8.77 1.23
CA SER A 105 -0.48 -9.83 2.17
C SER A 105 0.25 -11.02 1.50
N PRO A 106 1.09 -11.78 2.24
CA PRO A 106 1.76 -12.95 1.67
C PRO A 106 0.77 -13.95 1.07
N ILE A 107 1.12 -14.47 -0.11
CA ILE A 107 0.22 -15.32 -0.90
C ILE A 107 0.33 -16.81 -0.56
N VAL A 108 1.37 -17.21 0.18
CA VAL A 108 1.70 -18.62 0.42
C VAL A 108 0.74 -19.29 1.39
N GLU A 109 0.67 -20.62 1.33
CA GLU A 109 -0.18 -21.41 2.22
C GLU A 109 0.28 -21.26 3.68
N ASN A 110 -0.71 -20.97 4.52
CA ASN A 110 -0.55 -20.64 5.94
C ASN A 110 -1.08 -21.76 6.84
N LEU A 111 -0.76 -21.67 8.13
CA LEU A 111 -1.35 -22.46 9.21
C LEU A 111 -2.89 -22.45 9.12
N PRO A 112 -3.54 -23.61 8.90
CA PRO A 112 -4.98 -23.64 8.62
C PRO A 112 -5.84 -23.59 9.90
N GLN A 113 -5.26 -23.86 11.07
CA GLN A 113 -5.98 -23.89 12.33
C GLN A 113 -6.15 -22.50 12.94
N ARG A 114 -7.22 -22.34 13.72
CA ARG A 114 -7.32 -21.25 14.70
C ARG A 114 -6.49 -21.61 15.93
N THR A 115 -5.58 -20.72 16.30
CA THR A 115 -4.79 -20.76 17.52
C THR A 115 -5.43 -19.87 18.60
N ASP A 116 -4.84 -19.84 19.80
CA ASP A 116 -5.24 -18.90 20.84
C ASP A 116 -4.91 -17.44 20.48
N ASP A 117 -4.04 -17.21 19.48
CA ASP A 117 -3.72 -15.89 18.95
C ASP A 117 -4.61 -15.48 17.76
N GLY A 118 -5.40 -16.41 17.21
CA GLY A 118 -6.28 -16.15 16.06
C GLY A 118 -6.07 -17.11 14.89
N GLU A 119 -6.41 -16.67 13.70
CA GLU A 119 -6.20 -17.38 12.43
C GLU A 119 -5.18 -16.61 11.59
N ALA A 120 -4.54 -17.29 10.64
CA ALA A 120 -3.51 -16.74 9.77
C ALA A 120 -4.02 -15.75 8.68
N TYR A 121 -5.05 -14.96 8.98
CA TYR A 121 -5.75 -14.12 7.98
C TYR A 121 -4.87 -13.02 7.36
N ALA A 122 -3.81 -12.61 8.06
CA ALA A 122 -2.88 -11.60 7.58
C ALA A 122 -1.80 -12.18 6.63
N GLY A 123 -1.61 -13.50 6.63
CA GLY A 123 -0.69 -14.21 5.72
C GLY A 123 0.70 -14.53 6.27
N TYR A 124 1.04 -14.12 7.50
CA TYR A 124 2.39 -14.22 8.08
C TYR A 124 2.69 -15.50 8.87
N TRP A 125 1.85 -16.53 8.78
CA TRP A 125 2.06 -17.82 9.45
C TRP A 125 2.25 -18.95 8.42
N PRO A 126 3.32 -18.89 7.58
CA PRO A 126 3.50 -19.85 6.50
C PRO A 126 3.76 -21.27 7.01
N GLN A 127 3.25 -22.25 6.27
CA GLN A 127 3.60 -23.67 6.45
C GLN A 127 4.11 -24.30 5.15
N ASN A 128 3.58 -23.88 3.99
CA ASN A 128 3.98 -24.41 2.69
C ASN A 128 4.24 -23.27 1.71
N LEU A 129 5.51 -23.00 1.43
CA LEU A 129 5.94 -21.91 0.55
C LEU A 129 5.60 -22.14 -0.93
N TYR A 130 5.35 -23.39 -1.33
CA TYR A 130 4.94 -23.76 -2.70
C TYR A 130 3.42 -23.93 -2.84
N GLY A 131 2.67 -23.80 -1.74
CA GLY A 131 1.22 -23.71 -1.75
C GLY A 131 0.75 -22.26 -1.74
N ILE A 132 -0.51 -22.03 -2.10
CA ILE A 132 -1.15 -20.71 -2.02
C ILE A 132 -2.21 -20.70 -0.91
N ASN A 133 -2.48 -19.54 -0.32
CA ASN A 133 -3.53 -19.40 0.69
C ASN A 133 -4.92 -19.43 0.03
N THR A 134 -5.56 -20.59 0.08
CA THR A 134 -6.89 -20.81 -0.53
C THR A 134 -8.02 -20.01 0.11
N ASN A 135 -7.80 -19.33 1.25
CA ASN A 135 -8.79 -18.38 1.77
C ASN A 135 -8.89 -17.10 0.92
N PHE A 136 -7.84 -16.76 0.17
CA PHE A 136 -7.80 -15.56 -0.68
C PHE A 136 -8.33 -15.79 -2.10
N GLY A 137 -8.53 -17.05 -2.48
CA GLY A 137 -8.99 -17.47 -3.80
C GLY A 137 -8.14 -18.57 -4.40
N GLU A 138 -8.38 -18.87 -5.67
CA GLU A 138 -7.61 -19.83 -6.43
C GLU A 138 -6.46 -19.15 -7.18
N ALA A 139 -5.53 -19.94 -7.72
CA ALA A 139 -4.38 -19.44 -8.49
C ALA A 139 -4.81 -18.53 -9.67
N GLU A 140 -5.93 -18.88 -10.33
CA GLU A 140 -6.47 -18.13 -11.45
C GLU A 140 -6.98 -16.73 -11.04
N ASP A 141 -7.44 -16.55 -9.79
CA ASP A 141 -7.84 -15.24 -9.30
C ASP A 141 -6.63 -14.32 -9.09
N LEU A 142 -5.51 -14.86 -8.61
CA LEU A 142 -4.27 -14.11 -8.46
C LEU A 142 -3.69 -13.72 -9.82
N HIS A 143 -3.63 -14.66 -10.77
CA HIS A 143 -3.22 -14.34 -12.15
C HIS A 143 -4.10 -13.25 -12.77
N ALA A 144 -5.42 -13.34 -12.64
CA ALA A 144 -6.33 -12.34 -13.17
C ALA A 144 -6.13 -10.95 -12.53
N LEU A 145 -5.81 -10.89 -11.24
CA LEU A 145 -5.46 -9.64 -10.56
C LEU A 145 -4.17 -9.03 -11.15
N ILE A 146 -3.11 -9.84 -11.28
CA ILE A 146 -1.81 -9.38 -11.76
C ILE A 146 -1.88 -8.94 -13.23
N ASP A 147 -2.56 -9.72 -14.08
CA ASP A 147 -2.76 -9.38 -15.49
C ASP A 147 -3.50 -8.05 -15.65
N GLU A 148 -4.52 -7.79 -14.82
CA GLU A 148 -5.26 -6.52 -14.87
C GLU A 148 -4.43 -5.35 -14.33
N LEU A 149 -3.61 -5.56 -13.28
CA LEU A 149 -2.65 -4.55 -12.81
C LEU A 149 -1.72 -4.16 -13.96
N HIS A 150 -1.09 -5.13 -14.61
CA HIS A 150 -0.18 -4.90 -15.73
C HIS A 150 -0.88 -4.24 -16.92
N ALA A 151 -2.11 -4.65 -17.24
CA ALA A 151 -2.91 -4.02 -18.29
C ALA A 151 -3.19 -2.53 -18.00
N ARG A 152 -3.30 -2.16 -16.73
CA ARG A 152 -3.45 -0.76 -16.26
C ARG A 152 -2.13 -0.02 -16.10
N GLY A 153 -0.99 -0.68 -16.33
CA GLY A 153 0.34 -0.13 -16.09
C GLY A 153 0.69 0.02 -14.61
N MET A 154 0.06 -0.78 -13.74
CA MET A 154 0.32 -0.86 -12.31
C MET A 154 1.25 -2.03 -11.99
N TYR A 155 1.99 -1.94 -10.88
CA TYR A 155 2.89 -2.99 -10.40
C TYR A 155 2.31 -3.82 -9.26
N PHE A 156 2.69 -5.09 -9.24
CA PHE A 156 2.39 -6.04 -8.20
C PHE A 156 3.60 -6.27 -7.29
N MET A 157 3.46 -5.87 -6.02
CA MET A 157 4.43 -6.17 -4.96
C MET A 157 3.94 -7.32 -4.09
N MET A 158 4.72 -8.39 -4.04
CA MET A 158 4.45 -9.58 -3.23
C MET A 158 5.13 -9.48 -1.88
N ASP A 159 4.39 -9.71 -0.80
CA ASP A 159 4.94 -9.84 0.55
C ASP A 159 5.50 -11.25 0.79
N VAL A 160 6.69 -11.35 1.37
CA VAL A 160 7.40 -12.62 1.59
C VAL A 160 7.97 -12.71 3.00
N VAL A 161 7.95 -13.91 3.57
CA VAL A 161 8.40 -14.18 4.96
C VAL A 161 9.58 -15.15 4.94
N PRO A 162 10.84 -14.64 4.90
CA PRO A 162 12.02 -15.51 4.92
C PRO A 162 12.39 -15.99 6.33
N ASN A 163 11.86 -15.34 7.39
CA ASN A 163 12.32 -15.54 8.76
C ASN A 163 11.87 -16.86 9.39
N HIS A 164 10.61 -17.26 9.24
CA HIS A 164 10.03 -18.29 10.09
C HIS A 164 8.94 -19.13 9.42
N MET A 165 8.63 -20.27 10.05
CA MET A 165 7.45 -21.10 9.77
C MET A 165 6.58 -21.20 11.02
N ALA A 166 5.26 -21.23 10.89
CA ALA A 166 4.34 -21.16 12.04
C ALA A 166 3.77 -22.51 12.47
N TRP A 167 3.65 -22.72 13.78
CA TRP A 167 3.07 -23.92 14.36
C TRP A 167 1.89 -23.62 15.28
N ASN A 168 0.87 -24.49 15.30
CA ASN A 168 -0.22 -24.43 16.28
C ASN A 168 0.07 -25.38 17.44
N GLY A 169 0.46 -24.82 18.59
CA GLY A 169 0.68 -25.58 19.80
C GLY A 169 2.03 -25.31 20.45
N PRO A 170 2.40 -26.09 21.48
CA PRO A 170 3.64 -25.85 22.20
C PRO A 170 4.85 -26.15 21.32
N ARG A 171 5.88 -25.32 21.45
CA ARG A 171 7.14 -25.45 20.71
C ARG A 171 7.80 -26.83 20.81
N SER A 172 7.69 -27.51 21.95
CA SER A 172 8.26 -28.84 22.15
C SER A 172 7.62 -29.94 21.30
N GLU A 173 6.51 -29.65 20.63
CA GLU A 173 5.72 -30.59 19.85
C GLU A 173 5.69 -30.23 18.36
N ILE A 174 6.55 -29.30 17.91
CA ILE A 174 6.63 -28.92 16.51
C ILE A 174 6.92 -30.16 15.65
N ASP A 175 6.01 -30.45 14.73
CA ASP A 175 6.23 -31.43 13.68
C ASP A 175 6.80 -30.70 12.46
N TYR A 176 8.14 -30.65 12.35
CA TYR A 176 8.80 -30.00 11.23
C TYR A 176 8.45 -30.62 9.87
N SER A 177 7.97 -31.88 9.83
CA SER A 177 7.72 -32.57 8.56
C SER A 177 6.58 -31.98 7.73
N ILE A 178 5.72 -31.15 8.34
CA ILE A 178 4.63 -30.46 7.64
C ILE A 178 5.12 -29.22 6.89
N PHE A 179 6.28 -28.68 7.24
CA PHE A 179 6.80 -27.48 6.62
C PHE A 179 7.39 -27.79 5.26
N ASN A 180 7.02 -27.03 4.23
CA ASN A 180 7.54 -27.20 2.89
C ASN A 180 8.18 -25.89 2.41
N PRO A 181 9.46 -25.87 2.03
CA PRO A 181 10.38 -27.02 1.89
C PRO A 181 11.20 -27.38 3.14
N PHE A 182 11.07 -26.61 4.22
CA PHE A 182 11.92 -26.74 5.42
C PHE A 182 11.45 -27.85 6.37
N ASN A 183 11.40 -29.09 5.87
CA ASN A 183 10.74 -30.21 6.52
C ASN A 183 11.55 -30.94 7.61
N ASP A 184 12.60 -30.32 8.15
CA ASP A 184 13.56 -30.93 9.08
C ASP A 184 14.05 -29.89 10.09
N GLU A 185 14.15 -30.27 11.37
CA GLU A 185 14.58 -29.40 12.47
C GLU A 185 15.94 -28.73 12.22
N LYS A 186 16.82 -29.39 11.44
CA LYS A 186 18.16 -28.85 11.12
C LYS A 186 18.14 -27.50 10.40
N TYR A 187 17.04 -27.14 9.74
CA TYR A 187 16.90 -25.86 9.04
C TYR A 187 16.57 -24.69 9.97
N TYR A 188 16.40 -24.95 11.27
CA TYR A 188 15.93 -23.96 12.24
C TYR A 188 16.99 -23.68 13.31
N HIS A 189 16.96 -22.46 13.83
CA HIS A 189 17.73 -22.10 15.01
C HIS A 189 17.25 -22.86 16.25
N PRO A 190 18.15 -23.24 17.17
CA PRO A 190 17.75 -23.64 18.51
C PRO A 190 16.96 -22.52 19.17
N TYR A 191 15.84 -22.86 19.81
CA TYR A 191 15.01 -21.85 20.46
C TYR A 191 15.76 -21.02 21.50
N CYS A 192 15.67 -19.71 21.34
CA CYS A 192 15.78 -18.70 22.38
C CYS A 192 14.61 -17.73 22.25
N PRO A 193 14.16 -17.10 23.36
CA PRO A 193 13.11 -16.10 23.30
C PRO A 193 13.61 -14.83 22.61
N MET A 194 12.75 -14.20 21.80
CA MET A 194 13.03 -12.91 21.18
C MET A 194 13.35 -11.82 22.21
N ASP A 195 14.33 -10.97 21.88
CA ASP A 195 14.60 -9.73 22.62
C ASP A 195 13.96 -8.54 21.90
N TYR A 196 12.76 -8.17 22.35
CA TYR A 196 12.00 -7.05 21.78
C TYR A 196 12.54 -5.66 22.16
N SER A 197 13.62 -5.56 22.94
CA SER A 197 14.24 -4.26 23.26
C SER A 197 14.96 -3.63 22.07
N GLY A 198 15.26 -4.41 21.02
CA GLY A 198 16.05 -3.97 19.87
C GLY A 198 17.53 -3.71 20.18
N GLN A 199 18.00 -4.00 21.40
CA GLN A 199 19.38 -3.72 21.83
C GLN A 199 20.34 -4.87 21.51
N ASN A 200 19.83 -6.10 21.47
CA ASN A 200 20.61 -7.30 21.16
C ASN A 200 20.34 -7.76 19.73
N LEU A 201 21.07 -7.21 18.77
CA LEU A 201 20.90 -7.52 17.35
C LEU A 201 21.06 -9.01 17.04
N THR A 202 21.97 -9.70 17.73
CA THR A 202 22.12 -11.16 17.54
C THR A 202 20.86 -11.90 17.98
N ALA A 203 20.24 -11.53 19.09
CA ALA A 203 18.98 -12.16 19.50
C ALA A 203 17.83 -11.80 18.55
N LEU A 204 17.85 -10.60 17.96
CA LEU A 204 16.88 -10.20 16.95
C LEU A 204 16.94 -11.13 15.73
N GLU A 205 18.15 -11.53 15.33
CA GLU A 205 18.45 -12.33 14.12
C GLU A 205 18.30 -13.85 14.30
N VAL A 206 18.40 -14.40 15.52
CA VAL A 206 18.48 -15.88 15.71
C VAL A 206 17.49 -16.45 16.73
N CYS A 207 16.75 -15.59 17.44
CA CYS A 207 15.75 -16.03 18.41
C CYS A 207 14.35 -16.03 17.81
N TRP A 208 13.47 -16.80 18.44
CA TRP A 208 12.17 -17.10 17.84
C TRP A 208 11.15 -16.02 18.18
N LEU A 209 10.48 -15.52 17.14
CA LEU A 209 9.26 -14.72 17.24
C LEU A 209 8.06 -15.59 17.67
N GLY A 210 6.92 -14.93 17.86
CA GLY A 210 5.65 -15.57 18.15
C GLY A 210 5.39 -15.77 19.64
N SER A 211 4.31 -16.49 19.92
CA SER A 211 3.83 -16.74 21.27
C SER A 211 4.09 -18.19 21.67
N LYS A 212 3.77 -18.54 22.92
CA LYS A 212 3.75 -19.94 23.38
C LYS A 212 2.65 -20.79 22.72
N TYR A 213 1.64 -20.16 22.12
CA TYR A 213 0.51 -20.80 21.45
C TYR A 213 0.74 -20.93 19.95
N THR A 214 1.39 -19.92 19.37
CA THR A 214 1.75 -19.86 17.95
C THR A 214 3.24 -19.52 17.83
N PRO A 215 4.15 -20.46 18.14
CA PRO A 215 5.57 -20.22 17.98
C PRO A 215 5.91 -20.09 16.50
N LEU A 216 6.80 -19.15 16.19
CA LEU A 216 7.33 -18.94 14.85
C LEU A 216 8.73 -19.57 14.82
N ALA A 217 8.83 -20.76 14.25
CA ALA A 217 10.07 -21.52 14.15
C ALA A 217 11.04 -20.79 13.22
N ASP A 218 12.12 -20.28 13.83
CA ASP A 218 13.06 -19.38 13.20
C ASP A 218 14.04 -20.14 12.30
N LEU A 219 14.08 -19.77 11.02
CA LEU A 219 14.90 -20.41 10.00
C LEU A 219 16.34 -19.95 10.13
N LYS A 220 17.26 -20.89 9.95
CA LYS A 220 18.70 -20.68 10.02
C LYS A 220 19.23 -20.09 8.72
N THR A 221 18.94 -18.81 8.48
CA THR A 221 19.17 -18.09 7.22
C THR A 221 20.64 -17.93 6.85
N GLU A 222 21.56 -18.13 7.79
CA GLU A 222 22.99 -18.18 7.53
C GLU A 222 23.47 -19.54 6.98
N ASP A 223 22.61 -20.58 6.99
CA ASP A 223 22.91 -21.88 6.40
C ASP A 223 22.86 -21.81 4.86
N PRO A 224 23.94 -22.17 4.14
CA PRO A 224 23.95 -22.12 2.67
C PRO A 224 22.86 -22.95 1.99
N THR A 225 22.40 -24.02 2.63
CA THR A 225 21.30 -24.86 2.14
C THR A 225 19.97 -24.11 2.21
N VAL A 226 19.71 -23.42 3.32
CA VAL A 226 18.51 -22.59 3.51
C VAL A 226 18.52 -21.44 2.51
N GLN A 227 19.67 -20.77 2.34
CA GLN A 227 19.86 -19.72 1.34
C GLN A 227 19.62 -20.21 -0.09
N GLN A 228 20.13 -21.39 -0.44
CA GLN A 228 19.88 -21.99 -1.76
C GLN A 228 18.39 -22.27 -1.98
N MET A 229 17.72 -22.89 -1.00
CA MET A 229 16.30 -23.22 -1.09
C MET A 229 15.43 -21.97 -1.22
N PHE A 230 15.74 -20.91 -0.49
CA PHE A 230 15.06 -19.62 -0.64
C PHE A 230 15.36 -18.97 -1.99
N GLY A 231 16.60 -19.03 -2.47
CA GLY A 231 16.98 -18.50 -3.78
C GLY A 231 16.24 -19.19 -4.93
N GLU A 232 16.12 -20.51 -4.89
CA GLU A 232 15.31 -21.30 -5.83
C GLU A 232 13.83 -20.92 -5.74
N TRP A 233 13.27 -20.94 -4.53
CA TRP A 233 11.86 -20.60 -4.30
C TRP A 233 11.52 -19.19 -4.79
N ILE A 234 12.29 -18.16 -4.41
CA ILE A 234 11.93 -16.78 -4.77
C ILE A 234 12.06 -16.54 -6.28
N SER A 235 13.03 -17.17 -6.93
CA SER A 235 13.18 -17.11 -8.39
C SER A 235 11.95 -17.70 -9.09
N GLU A 236 11.46 -18.84 -8.59
CA GLU A 236 10.24 -19.47 -9.11
C GLU A 236 9.00 -18.63 -8.83
N MET A 237 8.85 -18.07 -7.63
CA MET A 237 7.70 -17.23 -7.29
C MET A 237 7.62 -15.98 -8.15
N VAL A 238 8.75 -15.28 -8.34
CA VAL A 238 8.79 -14.10 -9.22
C VAL A 238 8.43 -14.48 -10.66
N GLY A 239 8.97 -15.59 -11.17
CA GLY A 239 8.68 -16.07 -12.53
C GLY A 239 7.25 -16.55 -12.74
N ASN A 240 6.70 -17.30 -11.78
CA ASN A 240 5.36 -17.88 -11.88
C ASN A 240 4.27 -16.82 -11.77
N TRP A 241 4.45 -15.82 -10.90
CA TRP A 241 3.44 -14.81 -10.63
C TRP A 241 3.72 -13.46 -11.31
N SER A 242 4.75 -13.36 -12.16
CA SER A 242 5.13 -12.10 -12.82
C SER A 242 5.25 -10.93 -11.82
N VAL A 243 5.93 -11.18 -10.71
CA VAL A 243 6.08 -10.21 -9.61
C VAL A 243 6.95 -9.04 -10.07
N ASP A 244 6.56 -7.81 -9.77
CA ASP A 244 7.33 -6.61 -10.12
C ASP A 244 8.27 -6.17 -8.98
N GLY A 245 7.95 -6.52 -7.74
CA GLY A 245 8.78 -6.21 -6.57
C GLY A 245 8.37 -6.99 -5.33
N LEU A 246 9.22 -6.95 -4.30
CA LEU A 246 9.01 -7.64 -3.04
C LEU A 246 8.88 -6.66 -1.88
N ARG A 247 7.94 -6.94 -0.96
CA ARG A 247 8.06 -6.52 0.43
C ARG A 247 8.53 -7.71 1.25
N ILE A 248 9.56 -7.53 2.08
CA ILE A 248 10.12 -8.59 2.91
C ILE A 248 9.70 -8.35 4.36
N ASP A 249 8.96 -9.30 4.92
CA ASP A 249 8.55 -9.34 6.31
C ASP A 249 9.71 -9.64 7.27
N ALA A 250 9.62 -9.12 8.50
CA ALA A 250 10.56 -9.43 9.57
C ALA A 250 12.03 -9.28 9.14
N GLY A 251 12.32 -8.25 8.32
CA GLY A 251 13.63 -8.04 7.72
C GLY A 251 14.74 -7.85 8.74
N ALA A 252 14.45 -7.15 9.85
CA ALA A 252 15.39 -6.98 10.96
C ALA A 252 15.71 -8.29 11.72
N ASN A 253 14.87 -9.32 11.57
CA ASN A 253 15.03 -10.62 12.21
C ASN A 253 15.85 -11.61 11.37
N VAL A 254 16.33 -11.19 10.20
CA VAL A 254 17.23 -11.96 9.36
C VAL A 254 18.50 -11.14 9.15
N GLU A 255 19.67 -11.80 9.21
CA GLU A 255 20.95 -11.11 9.10
C GLU A 255 21.10 -10.41 7.73
N PRO A 256 21.68 -9.20 7.67
CA PRO A 256 21.78 -8.45 6.41
C PRO A 256 22.41 -9.23 5.24
N ASP A 257 23.37 -10.11 5.52
CA ASP A 257 24.13 -10.86 4.52
C ASP A 257 23.25 -11.81 3.68
N PHE A 258 22.19 -12.39 4.28
CA PHE A 258 21.22 -13.24 3.58
C PHE A 258 20.62 -12.54 2.35
N PHE A 259 20.27 -11.26 2.51
CA PHE A 259 19.48 -10.53 1.53
C PHE A 259 20.21 -10.26 0.22
N THR A 260 21.54 -10.16 0.24
CA THR A 260 22.32 -9.95 -1.00
C THR A 260 22.08 -11.07 -2.00
N GLY A 261 22.06 -12.32 -1.53
CA GLY A 261 21.79 -13.50 -2.36
C GLY A 261 20.30 -13.64 -2.70
N PHE A 262 19.44 -13.38 -1.73
CA PHE A 262 17.99 -13.47 -1.88
C PHE A 262 17.45 -12.49 -2.93
N VAL A 263 17.74 -11.19 -2.79
CA VAL A 263 17.30 -10.14 -3.72
C VAL A 263 17.88 -10.35 -5.12
N LYS A 264 19.14 -10.79 -5.22
CA LYS A 264 19.75 -11.14 -6.50
C LYS A 264 19.01 -12.30 -7.19
N SER A 265 18.57 -13.30 -6.43
CA SER A 265 17.83 -14.45 -6.97
C SER A 265 16.42 -14.03 -7.39
N ALA A 266 15.75 -13.19 -6.60
CA ALA A 266 14.46 -12.60 -6.97
C ALA A 266 14.54 -11.80 -8.27
N GLY A 267 15.62 -11.05 -8.48
CA GLY A 267 15.87 -10.30 -9.72
C GLY A 267 14.97 -9.09 -9.92
N VAL A 268 14.19 -8.70 -8.92
CA VAL A 268 13.29 -7.54 -8.89
C VAL A 268 13.65 -6.61 -7.73
N PHE A 269 13.10 -5.39 -7.72
CA PHE A 269 13.19 -4.51 -6.54
C PHE A 269 12.65 -5.19 -5.28
N ALA A 270 13.29 -4.93 -4.14
CA ALA A 270 12.83 -5.40 -2.84
C ALA A 270 12.94 -4.28 -1.81
N THR A 271 11.98 -4.24 -0.89
CA THR A 271 12.04 -3.39 0.31
C THR A 271 11.71 -4.22 1.54
N ALA A 272 12.47 -4.09 2.62
CA ALA A 272 12.27 -4.89 3.82
C ALA A 272 11.69 -4.11 4.99
N GLU A 273 10.94 -4.82 5.83
CA GLU A 273 10.53 -4.36 7.13
C GLU A 273 11.68 -4.44 8.13
N VAL A 274 12.39 -3.34 8.30
CA VAL A 274 13.43 -3.22 9.34
C VAL A 274 12.83 -2.39 10.47
N TYR A 275 12.14 -3.07 11.40
CA TYR A 275 11.46 -2.44 12.53
C TYR A 275 12.48 -1.96 13.58
N LEU A 276 13.22 -0.92 13.23
CA LEU A 276 14.22 -0.26 14.08
C LEU A 276 14.03 1.26 13.98
N ASP A 277 14.33 1.97 15.05
CA ASP A 277 14.22 3.43 15.13
C ASP A 277 15.53 4.17 14.85
N ASP A 278 16.67 3.48 14.99
CA ASP A 278 18.02 4.00 14.69
C ASP A 278 18.38 3.79 13.22
N ASP A 279 18.47 4.89 12.47
CA ASP A 279 18.83 4.93 11.06
C ASP A 279 20.24 4.39 10.78
N SER A 280 21.19 4.62 11.70
CA SER A 280 22.55 4.14 11.56
C SER A 280 22.65 2.62 11.65
N VAL A 281 21.79 1.98 12.45
CA VAL A 281 21.70 0.52 12.56
C VAL A 281 20.93 -0.05 11.36
N ALA A 282 19.77 0.54 11.04
CA ALA A 282 18.92 0.08 9.94
C ALA A 282 19.61 0.15 8.57
N SER A 283 20.57 1.07 8.38
CA SER A 283 21.35 1.22 7.14
C SER A 283 22.09 -0.06 6.70
N ALA A 284 22.39 -0.97 7.64
CA ALA A 284 23.03 -2.25 7.31
C ALA A 284 22.15 -3.12 6.38
N TRP A 285 20.83 -3.12 6.61
CA TRP A 285 19.86 -3.85 5.79
C TRP A 285 19.57 -3.12 4.47
N GLU A 286 19.50 -1.79 4.49
CA GLU A 286 19.39 -1.00 3.25
C GLU A 286 20.58 -1.30 2.31
N ALA A 287 21.78 -1.46 2.85
CA ALA A 287 22.97 -1.74 2.04
C ALA A 287 22.90 -3.07 1.28
N THR A 288 22.24 -4.10 1.82
CA THR A 288 22.16 -5.45 1.21
C THR A 288 20.88 -5.69 0.43
N ILE A 289 19.76 -5.08 0.84
CA ILE A 289 18.44 -5.21 0.18
C ILE A 289 18.27 -4.16 -0.93
N GLY A 290 18.79 -2.96 -0.72
CA GLY A 290 18.63 -1.81 -1.60
C GLY A 290 17.52 -0.84 -1.20
N SER A 291 16.55 -1.28 -0.39
CA SER A 291 15.50 -0.45 0.21
C SER A 291 14.98 -1.06 1.50
N ILE A 292 14.52 -0.21 2.42
CA ILE A 292 13.81 -0.58 3.63
C ILE A 292 12.56 0.30 3.80
N LEU A 293 11.56 -0.20 4.52
CA LEU A 293 10.48 0.63 5.06
C LEU A 293 11.09 1.63 6.03
N ASN A 294 10.79 2.92 5.83
CA ASN A 294 11.44 4.00 6.58
C ASN A 294 10.83 4.19 7.99
N TYR A 295 11.07 3.21 8.88
CA TYR A 295 10.68 3.26 10.28
C TYR A 295 11.38 4.38 11.09
N PRO A 296 12.70 4.64 10.94
CA PRO A 296 13.35 5.74 11.65
C PRO A 296 12.64 7.08 11.45
N LEU A 297 12.34 7.44 10.20
CA LEU A 297 11.58 8.65 9.86
C LEU A 297 10.13 8.60 10.36
N ARG A 298 9.46 7.45 10.23
CA ARG A 298 8.05 7.25 10.61
C ARG A 298 7.78 7.69 12.05
N TRP A 299 8.63 7.30 13.00
CA TRP A 299 8.43 7.67 14.41
C TRP A 299 8.45 9.18 14.61
N LYS A 300 9.41 9.87 13.96
CA LYS A 300 9.54 11.33 14.04
C LYS A 300 8.44 12.06 13.28
N LEU A 301 7.92 11.46 12.21
CA LEU A 301 6.74 11.97 11.51
C LEU A 301 5.51 11.98 12.42
N LEU A 302 5.30 10.91 13.19
CA LEU A 302 4.21 10.83 14.17
C LEU A 302 4.44 11.76 15.35
N ASP A 303 5.67 11.92 15.84
CA ASP A 303 6.01 12.91 16.87
C ASP A 303 5.69 14.34 16.41
N ALA A 304 6.00 14.69 15.16
CA ALA A 304 5.77 16.02 14.60
C ALA A 304 4.29 16.40 14.49
N PHE A 305 3.43 15.48 14.04
CA PHE A 305 2.03 15.80 13.70
C PHE A 305 0.97 15.10 14.56
N GLY A 306 1.33 14.03 15.28
CA GLY A 306 0.41 13.21 16.06
C GLY A 306 0.58 13.37 17.58
N THR A 307 1.77 13.03 18.10
CA THR A 307 1.97 12.71 19.52
C THR A 307 2.69 13.78 20.34
N ALA A 308 3.68 14.48 19.77
CA ALA A 308 4.57 15.37 20.52
C ALA A 308 4.61 16.83 20.04
N ASN A 309 4.11 17.11 18.83
CA ASN A 309 4.24 18.40 18.14
C ASN A 309 5.71 18.82 17.92
N ASP A 310 6.58 17.86 17.64
CA ASP A 310 8.02 18.07 17.49
C ASP A 310 8.47 17.97 16.04
N ILE A 311 8.34 19.07 15.29
CA ILE A 311 8.84 19.17 13.91
C ILE A 311 10.37 19.13 13.87
N GLY A 312 11.06 19.61 14.91
CA GLY A 312 12.51 19.66 14.96
C GLY A 312 13.14 18.28 14.84
N SER A 313 12.64 17.30 15.60
CA SER A 313 13.19 15.94 15.54
C SER A 313 12.93 15.23 14.19
N LEU A 314 11.85 15.57 13.49
CA LEU A 314 11.64 15.11 12.11
C LEU A 314 12.68 15.70 11.15
N VAL A 315 12.96 17.00 11.25
CA VAL A 315 13.99 17.67 10.44
C VAL A 315 15.37 17.09 10.73
N ASP A 316 15.70 16.84 12.00
CA ASP A 316 16.96 16.22 12.40
C ASP A 316 17.10 14.79 11.85
N MET A 317 16.02 13.99 11.88
CA MET A 317 16.02 12.63 11.32
C MET A 317 16.20 12.66 9.80
N MET A 318 15.51 13.54 9.07
CA MET A 318 15.72 13.71 7.62
C MET A 318 17.18 14.07 7.29
N ALA A 319 17.81 14.90 8.11
CA ALA A 319 19.22 15.25 7.94
C ALA A 319 20.16 14.08 8.29
N SER A 320 19.81 13.27 9.30
CA SER A 320 20.55 12.07 9.67
C SER A 320 20.52 11.02 8.57
N GLU A 321 19.34 10.70 8.02
CA GLU A 321 19.17 9.71 6.96
C GLU A 321 19.98 10.04 5.71
N LYS A 322 20.04 11.32 5.31
CA LYS A 322 20.89 11.75 4.19
C LYS A 322 22.38 11.46 4.39
N LYS A 323 22.82 11.26 5.64
CA LYS A 323 24.21 10.97 6.01
C LYS A 323 24.43 9.47 6.22
N THR A 324 23.47 8.76 6.78
CA THR A 324 23.58 7.36 7.22
C THR A 324 23.12 6.39 6.14
N MET A 325 21.99 6.68 5.50
CA MET A 325 21.42 5.86 4.44
C MET A 325 22.19 6.07 3.14
N LYS A 326 22.31 5.00 2.35
CA LYS A 326 22.97 5.02 1.05
C LYS A 326 22.18 5.84 0.05
N ASP A 327 20.85 5.71 0.06
CA ASP A 327 19.97 6.43 -0.86
C ASP A 327 18.56 6.62 -0.27
N THR A 328 18.31 7.80 0.30
CA THR A 328 16.98 8.17 0.82
C THR A 328 15.87 8.09 -0.24
N THR A 329 16.20 8.19 -1.53
CA THR A 329 15.21 8.10 -2.62
C THR A 329 14.80 6.67 -2.94
N ALA A 330 15.51 5.67 -2.42
CA ALA A 330 15.18 4.27 -2.57
C ALA A 330 14.24 3.75 -1.48
N LEU A 331 14.21 4.41 -0.32
CA LEU A 331 13.42 3.99 0.85
C LEU A 331 11.92 4.00 0.58
N ALA A 332 11.18 3.14 1.27
CA ALA A 332 9.72 3.13 1.24
C ALA A 332 9.15 3.95 2.40
N THR A 333 8.65 5.15 2.10
CA THR A 333 8.17 6.13 3.09
C THR A 333 6.70 5.89 3.41
N PHE A 334 6.34 5.81 4.69
CA PHE A 334 4.98 5.49 5.14
C PHE A 334 4.67 6.11 6.51
N SER A 335 3.38 6.16 6.86
CA SER A 335 2.90 6.65 8.17
C SER A 335 1.97 5.67 8.89
N GLU A 336 1.40 4.70 8.19
CA GLU A 336 0.52 3.67 8.73
C GLU A 336 0.84 2.33 8.05
N ASN A 337 0.69 1.24 8.78
CA ASN A 337 0.72 -0.13 8.25
C ASN A 337 -0.10 -1.04 9.18
N HIS A 338 0.04 -2.36 9.02
CA HIS A 338 -0.75 -3.37 9.74
C HIS A 338 -0.12 -3.87 11.06
N ASP A 339 1.00 -3.31 11.51
CA ASP A 339 1.70 -3.72 12.74
C ASP A 339 1.72 -2.64 13.81
N VAL A 340 1.40 -1.41 13.42
CA VAL A 340 1.37 -0.22 14.26
C VAL A 340 -0.02 0.38 14.30
N ALA A 341 -0.30 1.18 15.33
CA ALA A 341 -1.56 1.89 15.42
C ALA A 341 -1.73 2.85 14.22
N ARG A 342 -2.97 2.96 13.74
CA ARG A 342 -3.38 3.97 12.75
C ARG A 342 -2.97 5.36 13.24
N PHE A 343 -2.66 6.29 12.34
CA PHE A 343 -2.35 7.67 12.74
C PHE A 343 -3.53 8.27 13.52
N ALA A 344 -4.76 8.03 13.05
CA ALA A 344 -5.96 8.57 13.66
C ALA A 344 -6.33 7.95 15.02
N ASN A 345 -5.58 6.92 15.47
CA ASN A 345 -5.64 6.43 16.84
C ASN A 345 -5.02 7.43 17.83
N SER A 346 -4.00 8.17 17.40
CA SER A 346 -3.31 9.18 18.22
C SER A 346 -4.04 10.54 18.22
N THR A 347 -4.53 10.97 17.05
CA THR A 347 -5.29 12.21 16.88
C THR A 347 -6.29 12.07 15.74
N GLN A 348 -7.54 12.48 15.95
CA GLN A 348 -8.58 12.44 14.91
C GLN A 348 -8.69 13.75 14.12
N ASP A 349 -7.68 14.61 14.21
CA ASP A 349 -7.65 15.87 13.47
C ASP A 349 -7.32 15.62 11.98
N LEU A 350 -8.26 15.97 11.10
CA LEU A 350 -8.12 15.75 9.66
C LEU A 350 -7.02 16.62 9.04
N GLY A 351 -6.77 17.82 9.58
CA GLY A 351 -5.68 18.69 9.11
C GLY A 351 -4.33 18.02 9.36
N ARG A 352 -4.11 17.45 10.55
CA ARG A 352 -2.90 16.69 10.89
C ARG A 352 -2.74 15.44 10.03
N ALA A 353 -3.80 14.65 9.84
CA ALA A 353 -3.77 13.49 8.94
C ALA A 353 -3.44 13.90 7.49
N ALA A 354 -3.97 15.02 7.03
CA ALA A 354 -3.68 15.58 5.72
C ALA A 354 -2.20 15.98 5.56
N ASN A 355 -1.58 16.57 6.60
CA ASN A 355 -0.15 16.90 6.57
C ASN A 355 0.73 15.65 6.50
N VAL A 356 0.38 14.59 7.24
CA VAL A 356 1.09 13.31 7.19
C VAL A 356 1.00 12.67 5.80
N ASN A 357 -0.18 12.66 5.18
CA ASN A 357 -0.34 12.20 3.79
C ASN A 357 0.50 13.02 2.80
N ALA A 358 0.51 14.35 2.96
CA ALA A 358 1.28 15.24 2.10
C ALA A 358 2.79 15.02 2.26
N PHE A 359 3.26 14.78 3.48
CA PHE A 359 4.64 14.40 3.75
C PHE A 359 4.98 13.10 3.02
N VAL A 360 4.26 12.02 3.28
CA VAL A 360 4.53 10.69 2.70
C VAL A 360 4.60 10.76 1.18
N LEU A 361 3.64 11.44 0.54
CA LEU A 361 3.54 11.47 -0.92
C LEU A 361 4.59 12.37 -1.59
N MET A 362 5.05 13.45 -0.93
CA MET A 362 5.94 14.46 -1.54
C MET A 362 7.40 14.39 -1.04
N HIS A 363 7.69 13.56 -0.04
CA HIS A 363 9.04 13.36 0.51
C HIS A 363 9.93 12.49 -0.41
N ASP A 364 11.17 12.23 0.01
CA ASP A 364 12.02 11.22 -0.60
C ASP A 364 11.42 9.81 -0.47
N GLY A 365 11.81 8.96 -1.41
CA GLY A 365 11.43 7.56 -1.43
C GLY A 365 10.19 7.24 -2.25
N ILE A 366 9.74 6.01 -2.07
CA ILE A 366 8.56 5.41 -2.67
C ILE A 366 7.44 5.52 -1.64
N PRO A 367 6.40 6.34 -1.87
CA PRO A 367 5.32 6.49 -0.91
C PRO A 367 4.50 5.21 -0.80
N VAL A 368 4.16 4.85 0.45
CA VAL A 368 3.26 3.75 0.79
C VAL A 368 2.11 4.30 1.63
N ILE A 369 0.88 4.07 1.17
CA ILE A 369 -0.35 4.39 1.90
C ILE A 369 -1.07 3.09 2.23
N TYR A 370 -1.43 2.92 3.49
CA TYR A 370 -2.11 1.72 3.98
C TYR A 370 -3.63 1.84 3.84
N TYR A 371 -4.28 0.81 3.32
CA TYR A 371 -5.73 0.84 3.08
C TYR A 371 -6.50 1.25 4.33
N GLY A 372 -7.48 2.15 4.18
CA GLY A 372 -8.24 2.72 5.29
C GLY A 372 -7.67 4.05 5.81
N GLN A 373 -6.42 4.39 5.53
CA GLN A 373 -5.84 5.71 5.82
C GLN A 373 -6.60 6.81 5.08
N GLU A 374 -6.98 6.57 3.83
CA GLU A 374 -7.80 7.47 3.01
C GLU A 374 -9.25 7.61 3.52
N GLN A 375 -9.70 6.65 4.33
CA GLN A 375 -11.00 6.63 5.02
C GLN A 375 -10.89 6.99 6.51
N HIS A 376 -9.70 7.44 6.94
CA HIS A 376 -9.42 7.91 8.30
C HIS A 376 -9.72 6.88 9.40
N PHE A 377 -9.26 5.63 9.19
CA PHE A 377 -9.40 4.55 10.16
C PHE A 377 -8.60 4.82 11.45
N THR A 378 -9.12 4.35 12.59
CA THR A 378 -8.66 4.73 13.95
C THR A 378 -8.19 3.56 14.80
N GLY A 379 -8.09 2.35 14.26
CA GLY A 379 -7.63 1.15 14.93
C GLY A 379 -6.28 1.32 15.65
N GLY A 380 -6.20 0.78 16.87
CA GLY A 380 -4.94 0.62 17.60
C GLY A 380 -4.34 -0.75 17.34
N THR A 381 -3.43 -1.21 18.19
CA THR A 381 -2.74 -2.51 18.04
C THR A 381 -3.32 -3.67 18.87
N ASN A 382 -4.49 -3.48 19.51
CA ASN A 382 -5.00 -4.44 20.51
C ASN A 382 -6.26 -5.21 20.03
N PRO A 383 -6.22 -6.55 19.87
CA PRO A 383 -5.06 -7.35 19.50
C PRO A 383 -4.76 -7.31 17.99
N TYR A 384 -5.67 -6.74 17.17
CA TYR A 384 -5.54 -6.61 15.70
C TYR A 384 -6.40 -5.46 15.18
N THR A 385 -6.47 -4.36 15.94
CA THR A 385 -7.45 -3.32 15.61
C THR A 385 -7.05 -2.49 14.38
N GLU A 386 -5.79 -2.43 14.02
CA GLU A 386 -5.26 -1.76 12.85
C GLU A 386 -5.61 -2.42 11.50
N ARG A 387 -6.32 -3.57 11.50
CA ARG A 387 -6.66 -4.36 10.30
C ARG A 387 -8.15 -4.33 9.97
N GLU A 388 -8.77 -3.16 10.00
CA GLU A 388 -10.22 -3.04 9.87
C GLU A 388 -10.73 -3.47 8.48
N PRO A 389 -11.80 -4.27 8.38
CA PRO A 389 -12.40 -4.65 7.10
C PRO A 389 -13.10 -3.46 6.42
N ILE A 390 -12.48 -2.88 5.38
CA ILE A 390 -12.95 -1.61 4.77
C ILE A 390 -14.35 -1.73 4.16
N TRP A 391 -14.71 -2.87 3.55
CA TRP A 391 -16.05 -3.04 2.98
C TRP A 391 -17.18 -2.98 4.01
N SER A 392 -16.86 -3.26 5.28
CA SER A 392 -17.83 -3.32 6.37
C SER A 392 -17.95 -2.01 7.14
N THR A 393 -17.02 -1.07 6.92
CA THR A 393 -17.06 0.22 7.61
C THR A 393 -18.13 1.11 7.00
N LYS A 394 -18.71 1.96 7.85
CA LYS A 394 -19.64 2.98 7.39
C LYS A 394 -18.86 3.96 6.51
N ASN A 395 -19.24 4.06 5.24
CA ASN A 395 -18.53 4.81 4.19
C ASN A 395 -17.24 4.14 3.69
N GLY A 396 -17.09 2.82 3.85
CA GLY A 396 -16.04 2.07 3.15
C GLY A 396 -16.07 2.35 1.64
N PHE A 397 -14.89 2.56 1.06
CA PHE A 397 -14.71 2.95 -0.35
C PHE A 397 -15.36 4.29 -0.75
N ASP A 398 -15.57 5.21 0.19
CA ASP A 398 -16.08 6.55 -0.14
C ASP A 398 -15.03 7.38 -0.88
N VAL A 399 -15.21 7.51 -2.19
CA VAL A 399 -14.34 8.31 -3.06
C VAL A 399 -14.44 9.80 -2.77
N PHE A 400 -15.44 10.28 -2.02
CA PHE A 400 -15.57 11.68 -1.63
C PHE A 400 -14.96 11.99 -0.26
N ALA A 401 -14.37 10.99 0.41
CA ALA A 401 -13.65 11.21 1.66
C ALA A 401 -12.55 12.27 1.47
N PRO A 402 -12.36 13.21 2.42
CA PRO A 402 -11.39 14.30 2.27
C PRO A 402 -9.97 13.81 1.99
N LEU A 403 -9.52 12.77 2.70
CA LEU A 403 -8.17 12.22 2.52
C LEU A 403 -8.05 11.46 1.20
N TYR A 404 -9.09 10.78 0.72
CA TYR A 404 -9.12 10.18 -0.63
C TYR A 404 -8.89 11.23 -1.72
N GLN A 405 -9.64 12.34 -1.67
CA GLN A 405 -9.51 13.42 -2.65
C GLN A 405 -8.13 14.09 -2.60
N GLN A 406 -7.60 14.27 -1.39
CA GLN A 406 -6.26 14.81 -1.18
C GLN A 406 -5.20 13.89 -1.79
N ILE A 407 -5.21 12.59 -1.46
CA ILE A 407 -4.25 11.60 -1.98
C ILE A 407 -4.32 11.54 -3.50
N SER A 408 -5.52 11.51 -4.09
CA SER A 408 -5.71 11.54 -5.55
C SER A 408 -5.06 12.77 -6.19
N THR A 409 -5.26 13.95 -5.60
CA THR A 409 -4.69 15.23 -6.08
C THR A 409 -3.16 15.20 -6.00
N LEU A 410 -2.60 14.73 -4.88
CA LEU A 410 -1.16 14.69 -4.65
C LEU A 410 -0.46 13.65 -5.53
N ASN A 411 -0.99 12.44 -5.67
CA ASN A 411 -0.44 11.46 -6.61
C ASN A 411 -0.54 11.94 -8.07
N THR A 412 -1.62 12.65 -8.43
CA THR A 412 -1.74 13.29 -9.75
C THR A 412 -0.63 14.30 -9.98
N LEU A 413 -0.34 15.16 -9.00
CA LEU A 413 0.79 16.10 -9.07
C LEU A 413 2.13 15.36 -9.17
N ARG A 414 2.38 14.39 -8.28
CA ARG A 414 3.63 13.62 -8.25
C ARG A 414 3.92 13.01 -9.62
N ARG A 415 2.95 12.33 -10.22
CA ARG A 415 3.08 11.73 -11.56
C ARG A 415 3.35 12.79 -12.63
N HIS A 416 2.64 13.93 -12.58
CA HIS A 416 2.84 15.03 -13.52
C HIS A 416 4.26 15.60 -13.45
N VAL A 417 4.77 15.81 -12.24
CA VAL A 417 6.12 16.32 -12.01
C VAL A 417 7.17 15.31 -12.50
N ILE A 418 7.00 14.02 -12.22
CA ILE A 418 7.89 12.96 -12.72
C ILE A 418 7.89 12.92 -14.25
N ALA A 419 6.72 13.04 -14.89
CA ALA A 419 6.62 13.04 -16.35
C ALA A 419 7.25 14.28 -17.01
N THR A 420 7.42 15.37 -16.27
CA THR A 420 7.99 16.63 -16.77
C THR A 420 9.42 16.88 -16.30
N ASN A 421 9.88 16.14 -15.29
CA ASN A 421 11.22 16.22 -14.72
C ASN A 421 11.71 14.82 -14.34
N ASP A 422 12.58 14.27 -15.19
CA ASP A 422 13.18 12.94 -15.05
C ASP A 422 14.06 12.78 -13.80
N LYS A 423 14.48 13.88 -13.16
CA LYS A 423 15.31 13.87 -11.95
C LYS A 423 14.52 13.99 -10.66
N TYR A 424 13.21 14.21 -10.70
CA TYR A 424 12.42 14.45 -9.49
C TYR A 424 12.53 13.29 -8.49
N THR A 425 12.47 12.05 -9.00
CA THR A 425 12.57 10.82 -8.20
C THR A 425 13.94 10.66 -7.54
N THR A 426 15.02 11.10 -8.18
CA THR A 426 16.40 10.97 -7.67
C THR A 426 16.92 12.20 -6.93
N THR A 427 16.23 13.33 -7.00
CA THR A 427 16.63 14.55 -6.29
C THR A 427 16.22 14.42 -4.83
N GLN A 428 17.17 14.47 -3.91
CA GLN A 428 16.86 14.45 -2.47
C GLN A 428 16.07 15.69 -2.03
N ASN A 429 15.17 15.50 -1.09
CA ASN A 429 14.25 16.52 -0.60
C ASN A 429 14.94 17.41 0.45
N ASP A 430 14.87 18.73 0.32
CA ASP A 430 15.48 19.69 1.23
C ASP A 430 14.46 20.37 2.13
N VAL A 431 14.79 20.55 3.42
CA VAL A 431 14.03 21.42 4.32
C VAL A 431 14.57 22.84 4.17
N ILE A 432 13.76 23.74 3.62
CA ILE A 432 14.15 25.13 3.35
C ILE A 432 13.70 26.11 4.44
N TYR A 433 12.76 25.69 5.29
CA TYR A 433 12.29 26.44 6.44
C TYR A 433 11.65 25.48 7.45
N HIS A 434 11.84 25.74 8.74
CA HIS A 434 11.00 25.16 9.78
C HIS A 434 11.01 26.04 11.04
N ASP A 435 9.96 25.90 11.85
CA ASP A 435 9.86 26.36 13.23
C ASP A 435 9.13 25.30 14.08
N ASP A 436 8.63 25.67 15.26
CA ASP A 436 7.93 24.74 16.15
C ASP A 436 6.63 24.14 15.55
N ASN A 437 6.02 24.81 14.57
CA ASN A 437 4.69 24.44 14.04
C ASN A 437 4.62 24.27 12.53
N VAL A 438 5.61 24.74 11.79
CA VAL A 438 5.65 24.69 10.33
C VAL A 438 6.96 24.08 9.85
N MET A 439 6.90 23.26 8.80
CA MET A 439 8.07 22.88 8.02
C MET A 439 7.78 23.01 6.52
N VAL A 440 8.81 23.35 5.75
CA VAL A 440 8.70 23.54 4.32
C VAL A 440 9.76 22.72 3.63
N MET A 441 9.30 21.79 2.80
CA MET A 441 10.12 20.92 2.00
C MET A 441 10.17 21.40 0.56
N ARG A 442 11.31 21.15 -0.08
CA ARG A 442 11.57 21.44 -1.48
C ARG A 442 12.18 20.20 -2.14
N LYS A 443 11.52 19.68 -3.17
CA LYS A 443 12.01 18.53 -3.95
C LYS A 443 12.02 18.83 -5.44
N GLY A 444 13.16 18.60 -6.09
CA GLY A 444 13.38 18.90 -7.51
C GLY A 444 14.32 20.09 -7.75
N SER A 445 14.72 20.28 -9.02
CA SER A 445 15.69 21.31 -9.42
C SER A 445 15.08 22.72 -9.41
N ASP A 446 15.94 23.75 -9.34
CA ASP A 446 15.53 25.16 -9.52
C ASP A 446 14.60 25.32 -10.73
N GLY A 447 13.53 26.10 -10.57
CA GLY A 447 12.52 26.30 -11.60
C GLY A 447 11.61 25.10 -11.89
N SER A 448 11.74 23.97 -11.18
CA SER A 448 10.89 22.78 -11.35
C SER A 448 10.67 22.00 -10.04
N ALA A 449 10.92 22.64 -8.90
CA ALA A 449 10.75 22.04 -7.59
C ALA A 449 9.28 22.06 -7.16
N VAL A 450 8.85 21.01 -6.46
CA VAL A 450 7.62 21.02 -5.66
C VAL A 450 7.95 21.61 -4.29
N ILE A 451 7.11 22.54 -3.83
CA ILE A 451 7.23 23.15 -2.50
C ILE A 451 6.07 22.64 -1.64
N THR A 452 6.39 21.93 -0.57
CA THR A 452 5.41 21.32 0.33
C THR A 452 5.48 22.02 1.68
N VAL A 453 4.41 22.72 2.06
CA VAL A 453 4.28 23.43 3.33
C VAL A 453 3.42 22.58 4.24
N LEU A 454 3.97 22.18 5.38
CA LEU A 454 3.31 21.33 6.36
C LEU A 454 3.19 22.08 7.69
N SER A 455 2.14 21.78 8.46
CA SER A 455 1.96 22.32 9.80
C SER A 455 1.31 21.34 10.78
N ASN A 456 1.57 21.54 12.07
CA ASN A 456 0.95 20.77 13.16
C ASN A 456 -0.15 21.56 13.91
N TYR A 457 -0.60 22.71 13.37
CA TYR A 457 -1.67 23.53 13.98
C TYR A 457 -2.98 22.75 14.19
N GLY A 458 -3.28 21.80 13.30
CA GLY A 458 -4.57 21.09 13.27
C GLY A 458 -5.72 21.92 12.69
N SER A 459 -6.83 21.24 12.45
CA SER A 459 -8.06 21.76 11.84
C SER A 459 -9.02 22.45 12.80
N ASP A 460 -8.84 22.27 14.10
CA ASP A 460 -9.69 22.85 15.14
C ASP A 460 -9.45 24.36 15.36
N GLU A 461 -8.29 24.88 14.95
CA GLU A 461 -8.04 26.32 14.95
C GLU A 461 -8.52 26.90 13.61
N ALA A 462 -9.64 27.63 13.62
CA ALA A 462 -10.08 28.47 12.50
C ALA A 462 -9.13 29.68 12.35
N SER A 463 -7.86 29.39 12.14
CA SER A 463 -6.74 30.32 12.10
C SER A 463 -6.14 30.31 10.70
N SER A 464 -5.54 31.46 10.37
CA SER A 464 -4.73 31.63 9.18
C SER A 464 -3.35 32.07 9.61
N HIS A 465 -2.33 31.37 9.14
CA HIS A 465 -0.94 31.62 9.49
C HIS A 465 -0.17 31.95 8.23
N ASP A 466 0.35 33.17 8.15
CA ASP A 466 1.19 33.60 7.04
C ASP A 466 2.64 33.14 7.29
N VAL A 467 3.21 32.46 6.31
CA VAL A 467 4.59 31.98 6.32
C VAL A 467 5.30 32.60 5.14
N LYS A 468 6.38 33.33 5.41
CA LYS A 468 7.26 33.86 4.35
C LYS A 468 8.27 32.79 3.98
N LEU A 469 8.29 32.43 2.70
CA LEU A 469 9.22 31.46 2.13
C LEU A 469 10.28 32.19 1.33
N ASP A 470 11.52 31.97 1.72
CA ASP A 470 12.71 32.34 0.98
C ASP A 470 13.37 31.03 0.47
N ASN A 471 14.11 31.07 -0.65
CA ASN A 471 14.79 29.89 -1.24
C ASN A 471 13.91 28.79 -1.87
N THR A 472 12.75 29.15 -2.40
CA THR A 472 11.89 28.21 -3.14
C THR A 472 12.52 27.68 -4.43
N GLY A 473 13.61 28.30 -4.92
CA GLY A 473 14.21 27.98 -6.22
C GLY A 473 13.46 28.56 -7.40
N TYR A 474 12.54 29.50 -7.15
CA TYR A 474 11.79 30.26 -8.15
C TYR A 474 12.02 31.77 -7.98
N SER A 475 11.85 32.52 -9.06
CA SER A 475 11.83 33.98 -9.06
C SER A 475 10.94 34.51 -10.18
N SER A 476 10.28 35.66 -9.95
CA SER A 476 9.43 36.35 -10.94
C SER A 476 8.44 35.42 -11.66
N THR A 477 7.78 34.53 -10.91
CA THR A 477 6.82 33.53 -11.44
C THR A 477 5.65 33.37 -10.48
N SER A 478 4.71 32.49 -10.80
CA SER A 478 3.55 32.21 -9.94
C SER A 478 3.47 30.72 -9.63
N LEU A 479 3.34 30.38 -8.35
CA LEU A 479 3.12 29.02 -7.88
C LEU A 479 1.62 28.81 -7.63
N THR A 480 1.10 27.62 -7.92
CA THR A 480 -0.27 27.23 -7.58
C THR A 480 -0.20 26.16 -6.51
N ASP A 481 -0.85 26.39 -5.36
CA ASP A 481 -1.19 25.31 -4.43
C ASP A 481 -2.24 24.42 -5.08
N VAL A 482 -1.92 23.16 -5.32
CA VAL A 482 -2.81 22.24 -6.06
C VAL A 482 -3.97 21.72 -5.24
N LEU A 483 -3.92 21.85 -3.90
CA LEU A 483 -4.97 21.40 -3.01
C LEU A 483 -6.13 22.40 -2.96
N ALA A 484 -5.84 23.70 -2.83
CA ALA A 484 -6.86 24.75 -2.88
C ALA A 484 -7.04 25.41 -4.27
N CYS A 485 -6.13 25.14 -5.21
CA CYS A 485 -6.03 25.83 -6.50
C CYS A 485 -5.84 27.35 -6.38
N THR A 486 -5.17 27.77 -5.32
CA THR A 486 -4.82 29.17 -5.05
C THR A 486 -3.45 29.51 -5.64
N LYS A 487 -3.32 30.70 -6.23
CA LYS A 487 -2.06 31.19 -6.80
C LYS A 487 -1.32 32.11 -5.84
N TYR A 488 0.00 31.98 -5.82
CA TYR A 488 0.91 32.80 -5.05
C TYR A 488 2.02 33.31 -5.98
N ASP A 489 2.16 34.63 -6.06
CA ASP A 489 3.19 35.25 -6.90
C ASP A 489 4.52 35.32 -6.15
N VAL A 490 5.56 34.80 -6.79
CA VAL A 490 6.94 34.86 -6.32
C VAL A 490 7.58 36.12 -6.84
N ASP A 491 8.10 36.95 -5.94
CA ASP A 491 8.68 38.24 -6.30
C ASP A 491 10.06 38.11 -6.99
N ASP A 492 10.62 39.25 -7.41
CA ASP A 492 11.90 39.31 -8.10
C ASP A 492 13.09 38.91 -7.20
N SER A 493 12.90 38.90 -5.87
CA SER A 493 13.89 38.39 -4.92
C SER A 493 13.77 36.89 -4.65
N GLY A 494 12.74 36.24 -5.22
CA GLY A 494 12.47 34.81 -5.02
C GLY A 494 11.66 34.50 -3.75
N SER A 495 11.12 35.53 -3.08
CA SER A 495 10.29 35.39 -1.89
C SER A 495 8.82 35.21 -2.25
N VAL A 496 8.09 34.45 -1.42
CA VAL A 496 6.63 34.32 -1.50
C VAL A 496 6.04 34.18 -0.10
N THR A 497 4.94 34.86 0.19
CA THR A 497 4.19 34.65 1.43
C THR A 497 2.98 33.77 1.13
N VAL A 498 2.87 32.67 1.86
CA VAL A 498 1.76 31.73 1.77
C VAL A 498 0.94 31.74 3.04
N THR A 499 -0.33 31.37 2.95
CA THR A 499 -1.23 31.33 4.10
C THR A 499 -1.70 29.90 4.34
N ILE A 500 -1.37 29.36 5.51
CA ILE A 500 -1.89 28.10 6.00
C ILE A 500 -3.27 28.37 6.57
N THR A 501 -4.31 27.66 6.11
CA THR A 501 -5.69 27.84 6.56
C THR A 501 -6.20 26.55 7.20
N ASN A 502 -6.72 26.64 8.44
CA ASN A 502 -7.24 25.51 9.20
C ASN A 502 -6.23 24.34 9.31
N GLY A 503 -4.94 24.67 9.42
CA GLY A 503 -3.85 23.69 9.54
C GLY A 503 -3.66 22.75 8.34
N TRP A 504 -4.33 22.97 7.21
CA TRP A 504 -4.16 22.12 6.01
C TRP A 504 -2.78 22.36 5.35
N PRO A 505 -2.16 21.32 4.78
CA PRO A 505 -0.92 21.49 4.02
C PRO A 505 -1.16 22.28 2.74
N LEU A 506 -0.11 22.91 2.22
CA LEU A 506 -0.08 23.45 0.86
C LEU A 506 0.95 22.68 0.05
N VAL A 507 0.62 22.34 -1.19
CA VAL A 507 1.58 21.69 -2.11
C VAL A 507 1.60 22.45 -3.41
N MET A 508 2.69 23.16 -3.64
CA MET A 508 2.79 24.16 -4.68
C MET A 508 3.72 23.73 -5.81
N PHE A 509 3.31 24.03 -7.03
CA PHE A 509 4.11 23.85 -8.24
C PHE A 509 3.92 25.03 -9.19
N GLU A 510 4.85 25.21 -10.13
CA GLU A 510 4.81 26.39 -11.01
C GLU A 510 3.57 26.38 -11.91
N THR A 511 2.80 27.46 -11.87
CA THR A 511 1.49 27.58 -12.52
C THR A 511 1.54 27.26 -14.02
N LYS A 512 2.58 27.75 -14.72
CA LYS A 512 2.72 27.51 -16.17
C LYS A 512 3.10 26.06 -16.51
N GLN A 513 3.67 25.32 -15.57
CA GLN A 513 4.04 23.92 -15.73
C GLN A 513 2.90 22.95 -15.38
N LEU A 514 1.81 23.42 -14.77
CA LEU A 514 0.61 22.60 -14.50
C LEU A 514 -0.25 22.34 -15.74
N LYS A 515 0.13 22.83 -16.93
CA LYS A 515 -0.54 22.47 -18.19
C LYS A 515 -0.50 20.95 -18.36
N GLN A 516 -1.60 20.33 -18.80
CA GLN A 516 -1.69 18.88 -19.02
C GLN A 516 -1.72 18.01 -17.74
N SER A 517 -1.77 18.62 -16.55
CA SER A 517 -1.76 17.90 -15.27
C SER A 517 -3.11 17.33 -14.82
N ALA A 518 -4.23 17.73 -15.43
CA ALA A 518 -5.59 17.51 -14.91
C ALA A 518 -5.90 18.21 -13.56
N LEU A 519 -5.01 19.07 -13.06
CA LEU A 519 -5.15 19.79 -11.80
C LEU A 519 -5.62 21.24 -12.04
N CYS A 520 -6.42 21.77 -11.11
CA CYS A 520 -6.82 23.18 -11.07
C CYS A 520 -7.38 23.72 -12.40
N GLY A 521 -8.24 22.92 -13.05
CA GLY A 521 -8.91 23.29 -14.31
C GLY A 521 -8.06 23.15 -15.56
N ASN A 522 -6.83 22.62 -15.47
CA ASN A 522 -6.03 22.29 -16.64
C ASN A 522 -6.60 21.05 -17.35
N SER A 523 -6.61 21.07 -18.68
CA SER A 523 -6.85 19.86 -19.47
C SER A 523 -5.72 18.87 -19.19
N GLY A 524 -6.02 17.57 -19.08
CA GLY A 524 -5.05 16.51 -18.78
C GLY A 524 -5.77 15.27 -18.28
N ASP A 525 -5.07 14.13 -18.24
CA ASP A 525 -5.65 12.87 -17.79
C ASP A 525 -5.28 12.57 -16.34
N LYS A 526 -6.29 12.24 -15.52
CA LYS A 526 -6.06 11.76 -14.14
C LYS A 526 -5.49 10.35 -14.11
N PHE A 527 -5.75 9.54 -15.13
CA PHE A 527 -5.22 8.18 -15.27
C PHE A 527 -4.39 8.10 -16.55
N GLY A 528 -3.35 7.26 -16.58
CA GLY A 528 -2.56 7.07 -17.80
C GLY A 528 -3.45 6.66 -18.99
N THR A 529 -3.06 7.00 -20.21
CA THR A 529 -3.77 6.67 -21.47
C THR A 529 -3.91 5.16 -21.77
N LYS A 530 -3.47 4.31 -20.83
CA LYS A 530 -3.47 2.85 -20.93
C LYS A 530 -4.56 2.17 -20.09
N VAL A 531 -5.51 2.88 -19.46
CA VAL A 531 -6.70 2.20 -18.93
C VAL A 531 -7.42 1.55 -20.13
N PRO A 532 -7.39 0.22 -20.30
CA PRO A 532 -7.88 -0.39 -21.52
C PRO A 532 -9.37 -0.12 -21.65
N THR A 533 -9.77 0.55 -22.73
CA THR A 533 -11.19 0.77 -23.07
C THR A 533 -11.80 -0.45 -23.76
N THR A 534 -11.05 -1.55 -23.84
CA THR A 534 -11.35 -2.73 -24.66
C THR A 534 -11.18 -4.02 -23.88
N THR A 535 -12.18 -4.88 -24.02
CA THR A 535 -12.19 -6.29 -23.58
C THR A 535 -11.07 -7.07 -24.27
N THR A 536 -10.13 -7.60 -23.49
CA THR A 536 -9.13 -8.55 -24.02
C THR A 536 -9.51 -9.94 -23.56
N ALA A 537 -9.72 -10.86 -24.49
CA ALA A 537 -9.80 -12.29 -24.18
C ALA A 537 -8.38 -12.84 -24.19
N ALA A 538 -7.90 -13.33 -23.04
CA ALA A 538 -6.62 -14.01 -22.96
C ALA A 538 -6.85 -15.53 -23.10
N LEU A 539 -5.99 -16.16 -23.89
CA LEU A 539 -5.89 -17.61 -24.04
C LEU A 539 -4.69 -18.08 -23.21
N TYR A 540 -4.93 -18.88 -22.18
CA TYR A 540 -3.88 -19.46 -21.36
C TYR A 540 -3.69 -20.92 -21.75
N THR A 541 -2.44 -21.38 -21.74
CA THR A 541 -2.10 -22.80 -21.88
C THR A 541 -1.49 -23.25 -20.56
N THR A 542 -2.20 -24.05 -19.78
CA THR A 542 -1.69 -24.61 -18.51
C THR A 542 -1.39 -26.09 -18.66
N THR A 543 -0.38 -26.60 -17.94
CA THR A 543 -0.06 -28.03 -17.93
C THR A 543 -0.58 -28.66 -16.65
N MET A 544 -1.78 -29.22 -16.71
CA MET A 544 -2.38 -29.98 -15.61
C MET A 544 -2.05 -31.46 -15.79
N ALA A 545 -1.37 -32.06 -14.82
CA ALA A 545 -1.00 -33.49 -14.81
C ALA A 545 -0.25 -33.97 -16.08
N GLY A 546 0.61 -33.13 -16.66
CA GLY A 546 1.38 -33.45 -17.87
C GLY A 546 0.63 -33.29 -19.20
N THR A 547 -0.58 -32.73 -19.18
CA THR A 547 -1.37 -32.40 -20.38
C THR A 547 -1.60 -30.90 -20.50
N ALA A 548 -1.19 -30.32 -21.63
CA ALA A 548 -1.46 -28.93 -21.97
C ALA A 548 -2.95 -28.73 -22.25
N THR A 549 -3.59 -27.82 -21.53
CA THR A 549 -5.01 -27.46 -21.65
C THR A 549 -5.12 -25.97 -21.94
N GLU A 550 -5.86 -25.63 -23.00
CA GLU A 550 -6.15 -24.24 -23.38
C GLU A 550 -7.42 -23.75 -22.67
N ILE A 551 -7.35 -22.61 -21.98
CA ILE A 551 -8.47 -21.97 -21.29
C ILE A 551 -8.62 -20.54 -21.82
N ALA A 552 -9.83 -20.17 -22.24
CA ALA A 552 -10.17 -18.81 -22.63
C ALA A 552 -10.95 -18.12 -21.49
N VAL A 553 -10.44 -16.99 -21.00
CA VAL A 553 -11.12 -16.16 -20.00
C VAL A 553 -11.55 -14.86 -20.64
N THR A 554 -12.83 -14.48 -20.48
CA THR A 554 -13.37 -13.19 -20.94
C THR A 554 -13.87 -12.41 -19.72
N ALA A 555 -13.25 -11.28 -19.42
CA ALA A 555 -13.71 -10.34 -18.40
C ALA A 555 -14.53 -9.21 -19.06
N ILE A 556 -15.80 -9.05 -18.68
CA ILE A 556 -16.65 -7.94 -19.13
C ILE A 556 -16.79 -6.97 -17.97
N MET A 557 -16.34 -5.72 -18.14
CA MET A 557 -16.59 -4.64 -17.18
C MET A 557 -17.56 -3.60 -17.77
N PRO A 558 -18.59 -3.14 -17.02
CA PRO A 558 -19.46 -2.05 -17.45
C PRO A 558 -18.75 -0.69 -17.28
N MET A 559 -18.75 0.13 -18.34
CA MET A 559 -18.25 1.51 -18.30
C MET A 559 -19.12 2.41 -17.42
N VAL A 560 -18.51 3.19 -16.53
CA VAL A 560 -19.06 4.49 -16.11
C VAL A 560 -18.35 5.57 -16.92
N SER A 561 -18.95 6.01 -18.02
CA SER A 561 -18.44 7.16 -18.76
C SER A 561 -18.72 8.44 -17.97
N THR A 562 -17.69 9.06 -17.39
CA THR A 562 -17.78 10.44 -16.90
C THR A 562 -17.28 11.38 -17.99
N THR A 563 -18.14 11.72 -18.95
CA THR A 563 -17.97 12.96 -19.69
C THR A 563 -18.28 14.11 -18.73
N ALA A 564 -17.27 14.60 -18.01
CA ALA A 564 -17.36 15.88 -17.32
C ALA A 564 -17.19 16.99 -18.38
N THR A 565 -18.30 17.41 -18.99
CA THR A 565 -18.32 18.69 -19.70
C THR A 565 -18.28 19.81 -18.66
N ALA A 566 -17.16 20.52 -18.63
CA ALA A 566 -16.99 21.75 -17.87
C ALA A 566 -17.93 22.85 -18.41
N THR A 567 -18.99 23.17 -17.66
CA THR A 567 -19.66 24.48 -17.71
C THR A 567 -20.36 24.77 -16.38
N ASP A 568 -20.01 25.92 -15.81
CA ASP A 568 -20.75 26.74 -14.83
C ASP A 568 -20.83 26.29 -13.36
N ALA A 569 -19.75 26.51 -12.63
CA ALA A 569 -19.79 26.79 -11.19
C ALA A 569 -19.74 28.31 -10.95
N ALA A 570 -20.91 28.96 -10.98
CA ALA A 570 -21.09 30.28 -10.38
C ALA A 570 -22.51 30.40 -9.83
N SER A 571 -22.60 30.69 -8.53
CA SER A 571 -23.79 31.01 -7.73
C SER A 571 -24.71 29.85 -7.33
N ALA A 572 -24.63 29.44 -6.06
CA ALA A 572 -25.76 29.49 -5.12
C ALA A 572 -25.30 28.99 -3.75
N ALA A 573 -25.17 29.93 -2.81
CA ALA A 573 -25.27 29.62 -1.39
C ALA A 573 -26.75 29.38 -1.03
N ASN A 574 -26.95 28.53 -0.02
CA ASN A 574 -28.16 28.24 0.76
C ASN A 574 -29.13 27.15 0.29
N ASP A 575 -29.57 26.41 1.32
CA ASP A 575 -30.68 25.46 1.44
C ASP A 575 -30.48 23.99 1.05
N TYR A 576 -30.06 23.22 2.07
CA TYR A 576 -30.28 21.78 2.18
C TYR A 576 -31.77 21.46 2.35
N THR A 577 -32.39 20.82 1.34
CA THR A 577 -33.46 19.85 1.59
C THR A 577 -33.36 18.67 0.61
N SER A 578 -33.46 17.47 1.17
CA SER A 578 -33.34 16.17 0.50
C SER A 578 -34.44 15.93 -0.55
N SER A 579 -34.09 15.47 -1.75
CA SER A 579 -35.01 14.69 -2.59
C SER A 579 -34.24 13.65 -3.40
N ALA A 580 -34.45 12.38 -3.06
CA ALA A 580 -33.95 11.23 -3.80
C ALA A 580 -34.79 10.99 -5.07
N ILE A 581 -34.14 10.86 -6.22
CA ILE A 581 -34.77 10.45 -7.49
C ILE A 581 -34.70 8.92 -7.59
N ARG A 582 -35.85 8.25 -7.51
CA ARG A 582 -36.03 6.83 -7.81
C ARG A 582 -36.44 6.67 -9.28
N PHE A 583 -35.70 5.87 -10.06
CA PHE A 583 -36.19 5.34 -11.34
C PHE A 583 -36.84 3.97 -11.12
N GLY A 584 -38.07 3.83 -11.61
CA GLY A 584 -38.96 2.71 -11.35
C GLY A 584 -38.77 1.50 -12.27
N ALA A 585 -39.15 0.33 -11.76
CA ALA A 585 -39.42 -0.88 -12.54
C ALA A 585 -40.92 -0.94 -12.93
N PRO A 586 -41.28 -1.54 -14.08
CA PRO A 586 -42.66 -1.59 -14.54
C PRO A 586 -43.49 -2.67 -13.83
N ALA A 587 -44.78 -2.37 -13.71
CA ALA A 587 -45.80 -3.07 -12.95
C ALA A 587 -46.31 -4.38 -13.58
N SER A 588 -46.80 -5.29 -12.74
CA SER A 588 -47.91 -6.18 -13.09
C SER A 588 -48.78 -6.52 -11.87
N VAL A 589 -49.99 -5.92 -11.86
CA VAL A 589 -51.32 -6.44 -11.51
C VAL A 589 -51.57 -7.09 -10.12
N SER A 590 -52.55 -6.52 -9.43
CA SER A 590 -53.21 -6.87 -8.15
C SER A 590 -54.31 -7.97 -8.32
N PRO A 591 -55.26 -8.24 -7.37
CA PRO A 591 -55.45 -7.78 -5.98
C PRO A 591 -55.82 -8.92 -4.99
N TRP A 592 -56.14 -8.56 -3.73
CA TRP A 592 -56.94 -9.22 -2.65
C TRP A 592 -56.18 -8.95 -1.33
N GLY A 593 -56.70 -8.36 -0.26
CA GLY A 593 -57.98 -7.77 0.13
C GLY A 593 -57.75 -7.20 1.55
N ALA A 594 -58.44 -6.12 1.87
CA ALA A 594 -58.36 -5.38 3.14
C ALA A 594 -58.64 -6.23 4.39
N VAL A 595 -58.15 -5.80 5.57
CA VAL A 595 -58.97 -5.48 6.77
C VAL A 595 -58.12 -4.69 7.78
N ALA A 596 -58.68 -3.59 8.26
CA ALA A 596 -58.20 -2.75 9.36
C ALA A 596 -58.62 -3.29 10.73
N GLY A 597 -57.91 -2.95 11.81
CA GLY A 597 -58.41 -3.23 13.17
C GLY A 597 -57.48 -2.91 14.34
N ALA A 598 -57.51 -1.65 14.77
CA ALA A 598 -57.52 -1.15 16.16
C ALA A 598 -56.65 -1.80 17.27
N SER A 599 -55.78 -0.93 17.84
CA SER A 599 -55.71 -0.54 19.26
C SER A 599 -55.57 -1.61 20.36
N ASN A 600 -54.46 -1.54 21.11
CA ASN A 600 -54.57 -1.27 22.55
C ASN A 600 -53.26 -0.77 23.18
N ARG A 601 -53.39 0.30 23.97
CA ARG A 601 -52.39 0.84 24.90
C ARG A 601 -52.34 -0.03 26.16
N LEU A 602 -51.15 -0.21 26.72
CA LEU A 602 -50.98 -0.36 28.17
C LEU A 602 -49.66 0.27 28.61
N LEU A 603 -49.81 1.22 29.54
CA LEU A 603 -48.78 1.97 30.26
C LEU A 603 -48.37 1.22 31.54
N PHE A 604 -47.22 1.64 32.07
CA PHE A 604 -46.55 1.40 33.38
C PHE A 604 -45.23 0.64 33.20
N GLY A 605 -44.09 1.08 33.75
CA GLY A 605 -43.77 2.18 34.64
C GLY A 605 -42.25 2.19 34.89
N LEU A 606 -41.74 3.36 35.29
CA LEU A 606 -40.33 3.68 35.54
C LEU A 606 -39.58 2.69 36.46
N ARG A 607 -38.28 2.52 36.19
CA ARG A 607 -37.24 2.65 37.22
C ARG A 607 -35.91 3.13 36.62
N MET A 608 -35.49 4.33 37.02
CA MET A 608 -34.14 4.86 36.84
C MET A 608 -33.18 4.18 37.82
N TYR A 609 -31.94 3.95 37.40
CA TYR A 609 -30.79 3.97 38.31
C TYR A 609 -29.72 4.91 37.73
N ARG A 610 -29.25 5.80 38.60
CA ARG A 610 -28.30 6.89 38.37
C ARG A 610 -27.10 6.60 39.25
N MET A 611 -25.90 6.48 38.69
CA MET A 611 -24.60 6.55 39.40
C MET A 611 -23.63 7.27 38.45
N SER A 612 -23.46 8.59 38.59
CA SER A 612 -22.43 9.25 39.42
C SER A 612 -21.00 8.94 38.96
N MET A 613 -20.50 9.74 38.01
CA MET A 613 -19.09 9.81 37.60
C MET A 613 -18.44 11.07 38.18
N LYS A 614 -17.22 10.92 38.73
CA LYS A 614 -16.06 11.86 38.68
C LYS A 614 -14.91 11.37 39.61
N PRO A 615 -13.65 11.82 39.44
CA PRO A 615 -12.66 11.24 38.51
C PRO A 615 -11.31 10.89 39.20
N LYS A 616 -10.40 10.15 38.53
CA LYS A 616 -8.93 10.37 38.48
C LYS A 616 -8.12 9.09 38.14
N SER A 617 -7.30 9.26 37.09
CA SER A 617 -5.92 8.79 36.90
C SER A 617 -5.54 7.33 37.25
N LYS A 618 -5.21 6.55 36.22
CA LYS A 618 -4.13 5.55 36.18
C LYS A 618 -3.93 5.08 34.73
N TYR A 619 -3.07 5.79 34.00
CA TYR A 619 -2.41 5.34 32.77
C TYR A 619 -0.94 5.07 33.14
N GLN A 620 -0.28 4.10 32.47
CA GLN A 620 1.06 3.53 32.73
C GLN A 620 1.14 2.22 33.53
N ALA A 621 0.23 1.25 33.29
CA ALA A 621 0.43 -0.11 33.80
C ALA A 621 -0.26 -1.17 32.93
N GLN A 622 -0.08 -1.10 31.61
CA GLN A 622 -0.65 -2.08 30.69
C GLN A 622 0.30 -2.50 29.56
N GLU A 623 1.61 -2.41 29.81
CA GLU A 623 2.68 -3.01 28.98
C GLU A 623 3.37 -4.19 29.69
N GLN A 624 2.88 -4.63 30.85
CA GLN A 624 3.47 -5.75 31.62
C GLN A 624 2.50 -6.91 31.91
N GLU A 625 1.38 -7.01 31.18
CA GLU A 625 0.45 -8.16 31.32
C GLU A 625 0.53 -9.17 30.16
N LEU A 626 1.54 -9.04 29.29
CA LEU A 626 1.93 -10.07 28.30
C LEU A 626 3.19 -10.85 28.70
N GLU A 627 3.86 -10.50 29.81
CA GLU A 627 5.08 -11.18 30.29
C GLU A 627 4.88 -12.13 31.49
N SER A 628 3.65 -12.53 31.85
CA SER A 628 3.47 -13.51 32.95
C SER A 628 2.44 -14.60 32.75
N ARG A 629 2.05 -14.92 31.51
CA ARG A 629 1.35 -16.19 31.23
C ARG A 629 1.79 -16.86 29.97
#